data_AF-A0A444U8E8-F1
#
_entry.id   AF-A0A444U8E8-F1
#
_cell.length_a   1.000
_cell.length_b   1.000
_cell.length_c   1.000
_cell.angle_alpha   90.00
_cell.angle_beta   90.00
_cell.angle_gamma   90.00
#
_symmetry.space_group_name_H-M   'P 1'
#
loop_
_entity.id
_entity.type
_entity.pdbx_description
1 polymer ?
#
loop_
_entity_poly.entity_id
_entity_poly.type
_entity_poly.pdbx_seq_one_letter_code
_entity_poly.pdbx_strand_id
1 'polypeptide(L)'
;MVDACANFLTEALHPDNSVGILQLADTHSRDTLRTRVQNFLIQNFPQVVTYEEILDLPEEIFCNILKSNELSVTEEEQVMSWVQSRENERLSLLPHILKHVRLPLLDPWYFVERVEGDELIWKCPEVFPLLQDARMYHLSGNR
;
A
#
# COMPACT_ATOMS: atom_id res chain seq x y z
N MET A 1 30.78 -14.31 -6.36
CA MET A 1 30.38 -13.30 -7.38
C MET A 1 28.95 -12.80 -7.16
N VAL A 2 28.04 -13.69 -6.72
CA VAL A 2 26.61 -13.41 -6.50
C VAL A 2 26.38 -12.32 -5.44
N ASP A 3 27.11 -12.30 -4.31
CA ASP A 3 26.94 -11.29 -3.24
C ASP A 3 27.32 -9.85 -3.62
N ALA A 4 28.25 -9.68 -4.56
CA ALA A 4 28.65 -8.34 -5.02
C ALA A 4 27.50 -7.60 -5.71
N CYS A 5 26.66 -8.32 -6.48
CA CYS A 5 25.47 -7.74 -7.09
C CYS A 5 24.41 -7.34 -6.04
N ALA A 6 24.25 -8.10 -4.96
CA ALA A 6 23.28 -7.72 -3.91
C ALA A 6 23.74 -6.46 -3.18
N ASN A 7 25.03 -6.34 -2.87
CA ASN A 7 25.56 -5.14 -2.25
C ASN A 7 25.47 -3.94 -3.19
N PHE A 8 25.81 -4.09 -4.47
CA PHE A 8 25.68 -3.02 -5.45
C PHE A 8 24.22 -2.56 -5.61
N LEU A 9 23.27 -3.50 -5.69
CA LEU A 9 21.83 -3.18 -5.77
C LEU A 9 21.31 -2.56 -4.47
N THR A 10 21.86 -2.93 -3.31
CA THR A 10 21.53 -2.29 -2.03
C THR A 10 22.06 -0.85 -1.98
N GLU A 11 23.25 -0.59 -2.52
CA GLU A 11 23.84 0.76 -2.59
C GLU A 11 23.17 1.64 -3.64
N ALA A 12 22.67 1.05 -4.73
CA ALA A 12 21.95 1.75 -5.80
C ALA A 12 20.43 1.81 -5.59
N LEU A 13 19.96 1.49 -4.39
CA LEU A 13 18.54 1.35 -4.07
C LEU A 13 17.87 2.73 -3.98
N HIS A 14 16.86 2.94 -4.80
CA HIS A 14 16.20 4.23 -4.97
C HIS A 14 14.67 4.00 -5.06
N PRO A 15 13.83 4.97 -4.63
CA PRO A 15 12.38 4.78 -4.63
C PRO A 15 11.79 4.38 -5.99
N ASP A 16 12.39 4.88 -7.08
CA ASP A 16 12.00 4.63 -8.48
C ASP A 16 12.44 3.27 -9.06
N ASN A 17 13.31 2.52 -8.38
CA ASN A 17 13.83 1.24 -8.84
C ASN A 17 13.65 0.13 -7.81
N SER A 18 13.14 0.49 -6.63
CA SER A 18 12.98 -0.39 -5.48
C SER A 18 12.07 -1.59 -5.79
N VAL A 19 11.03 -1.42 -6.61
CA VAL A 19 10.13 -2.50 -7.01
C VAL A 19 10.81 -3.45 -8.00
N GLY A 20 11.55 -2.91 -8.97
CA GLY A 20 12.34 -3.72 -9.89
C GLY A 20 13.43 -4.55 -9.18
N ILE A 21 14.15 -3.94 -8.23
CA ILE A 21 15.16 -4.64 -7.43
C ILE A 21 14.52 -5.72 -6.56
N LEU A 22 13.34 -5.47 -6.02
CA LEU A 22 12.58 -6.44 -5.24
C LEU A 22 12.19 -7.66 -6.07
N GLN A 23 11.67 -7.46 -7.29
CA GLN A 23 11.33 -8.55 -8.20
C GLN A 23 12.57 -9.37 -8.61
N LEU A 24 13.72 -8.70 -8.80
CA LEU A 24 15.00 -9.37 -9.02
C LEU A 24 15.42 -10.20 -7.79
N ALA A 25 15.24 -9.67 -6.58
CA ALA A 25 15.56 -10.37 -5.34
C ALA A 25 14.69 -11.63 -5.16
N ASP A 26 13.39 -11.54 -5.48
CA ASP A 26 12.46 -12.67 -5.46
C ASP A 26 12.84 -13.72 -6.52
N THR A 27 13.16 -13.29 -7.75
CA THR A 27 13.57 -14.17 -8.86
C THR A 27 14.87 -14.93 -8.54
N HIS A 28 15.80 -14.30 -7.83
CA HIS A 28 17.08 -14.90 -7.46
C HIS A 28 17.10 -15.51 -6.06
N SER A 29 15.95 -15.58 -5.37
CA SER A 29 15.77 -16.14 -4.02
C SER A 29 16.78 -15.61 -3.00
N ARG A 30 17.03 -14.29 -3.01
CA ARG A 30 17.95 -13.64 -2.05
C ARG A 30 17.17 -12.97 -0.93
N ASP A 31 16.87 -13.74 0.11
CA ASP A 31 16.10 -13.27 1.26
C ASP A 31 16.72 -12.02 1.92
N THR A 32 18.06 -11.94 1.99
CA THR A 32 18.77 -10.80 2.59
C THR A 32 18.57 -9.49 1.81
N LEU A 33 18.57 -9.54 0.48
CA LEU A 33 18.31 -8.38 -0.37
C LEU A 33 16.83 -8.01 -0.30
N ARG A 34 15.93 -9.00 -0.36
CA ARG A 34 14.49 -8.83 -0.24
C ARG A 34 14.13 -8.08 1.04
N THR A 35 14.62 -8.52 2.20
CA THR A 35 14.35 -7.85 3.49
C THR A 35 14.89 -6.42 3.52
N ARG A 36 16.06 -6.17 2.94
CA ARG A 36 16.62 -4.80 2.87
C ARG A 36 15.75 -3.88 2.00
N VAL A 37 15.34 -4.34 0.82
CA VAL A 37 14.48 -3.58 -0.09
C VAL A 37 13.11 -3.34 0.55
N GLN A 38 12.53 -4.34 1.20
CA GLN A 38 11.28 -4.20 1.94
C GLN A 38 11.37 -3.14 3.04
N ASN A 39 12.41 -3.17 3.87
CA ASN A 39 12.60 -2.16 4.91
C ASN A 39 12.77 -0.76 4.32
N PHE A 40 13.48 -0.63 3.19
CA PHE A 40 13.62 0.64 2.50
C PHE A 40 12.29 1.15 1.94
N LEU A 41 11.48 0.26 1.33
CA LEU A 41 10.15 0.57 0.82
C LEU A 41 9.23 1.09 1.92
N ILE A 42 9.27 0.47 3.11
CA ILE A 42 8.47 0.91 4.27
C ILE A 42 8.92 2.31 4.72
N GLN A 43 10.23 2.54 4.84
CA GLN A 43 10.77 3.83 5.29
C GLN A 43 10.59 4.96 4.28
N ASN A 44 10.61 4.65 2.99
CA ASN A 44 10.52 5.63 1.91
C ASN A 44 9.18 5.54 1.16
N PHE A 45 8.17 4.91 1.76
CA PHE A 45 6.85 4.76 1.14
C PHE A 45 6.27 6.07 0.59
N PRO A 46 6.35 7.22 1.29
CA PRO A 46 5.83 8.48 0.76
C PRO A 46 6.45 8.90 -0.58
N GLN A 47 7.69 8.48 -0.85
CA GLN A 47 8.38 8.73 -2.11
C GLN A 47 8.05 7.63 -3.13
N VAL A 48 8.11 6.36 -2.73
CA VAL A 48 7.84 5.22 -3.62
C VAL A 48 6.41 5.27 -4.17
N VAL A 49 5.44 5.69 -3.36
CA VAL A 49 4.02 5.75 -3.73
C VAL A 49 3.74 6.75 -4.86
N THR A 50 4.66 7.68 -5.10
CA THR A 50 4.56 8.65 -6.22
C THR A 50 4.93 8.05 -7.57
N TYR A 51 5.57 6.88 -7.59
CA TYR A 51 6.01 6.20 -8.80
C TYR A 51 4.99 5.13 -9.22
N GLU A 52 4.76 4.99 -10.52
CA GLU A 52 3.85 3.99 -11.09
C GLU A 52 4.27 2.55 -10.77
N GLU A 53 5.57 2.32 -10.50
CA GLU A 53 6.09 0.99 -10.14
C GLU A 53 5.43 0.42 -8.88
N ILE A 54 4.88 1.26 -7.99
CA ILE A 54 4.15 0.77 -6.81
C ILE A 54 2.99 -0.16 -7.20
N LEU A 55 2.39 0.03 -8.38
CA LEU A 55 1.28 -0.80 -8.86
C LEU A 55 1.69 -2.26 -9.07
N ASP A 56 2.96 -2.52 -9.32
CA ASP A 56 3.54 -3.85 -9.50
C ASP A 56 4.10 -4.48 -8.22
N LEU A 57 3.93 -3.81 -7.08
CA LEU A 57 4.34 -4.35 -5.80
C LEU A 57 3.56 -5.65 -5.48
N PRO A 58 4.22 -6.69 -4.94
CA PRO A 58 3.54 -7.87 -4.42
C PRO A 58 2.64 -7.52 -3.23
N GLU A 59 1.49 -8.19 -3.14
CA GLU A 59 0.49 -8.00 -2.07
C GLU A 59 1.05 -8.19 -0.66
N GLU A 60 1.96 -9.15 -0.47
CA GLU A 60 2.58 -9.46 0.82
C GLU A 60 3.33 -8.24 1.37
N ILE A 61 4.08 -7.57 0.48
CA ILE A 61 4.92 -6.44 0.83
C ILE A 61 4.05 -5.20 1.00
N PHE A 62 3.07 -5.03 0.13
CA PHE A 62 2.11 -3.94 0.24
C PHE A 62 1.34 -4.00 1.57
N CYS A 63 0.87 -5.19 1.96
CA CYS A 63 0.24 -5.41 3.27
C CYS A 63 1.21 -5.17 4.44
N ASN A 64 2.49 -5.53 4.30
CA ASN A 64 3.48 -5.24 5.34
C ASN A 64 3.74 -3.74 5.50
N ILE A 65 3.73 -2.98 4.39
CA ILE A 65 3.82 -1.51 4.43
C ILE A 65 2.57 -0.92 5.10
N LEU A 66 1.38 -1.40 4.74
CA LEU A 66 0.11 -1.00 5.36
C LEU A 66 0.03 -1.27 6.85
N LYS A 67 0.64 -2.37 7.31
CA LYS A 67 0.76 -2.67 8.74
C LYS A 67 1.71 -1.74 9.49
N SER A 68 2.61 -1.06 8.77
CA SER A 68 3.47 -0.04 9.38
C SER A 68 2.62 1.18 9.71
N ASN A 69 2.59 1.54 11.00
CA ASN A 69 1.80 2.67 11.53
C ASN A 69 2.29 4.06 11.06
N GLU A 70 3.26 4.11 10.14
CA GLU A 70 3.92 5.33 9.65
C GLU A 70 3.27 5.91 8.40
N LEU A 71 2.17 5.31 7.90
CA LEU A 71 1.50 5.83 6.70
C LEU A 71 0.79 7.16 6.96
N SER A 72 0.99 8.10 6.05
CA SER A 72 0.31 9.41 6.05
C SER A 72 -1.00 9.39 5.23
N VAL A 73 -1.90 10.35 5.48
CA VAL A 73 -3.21 10.44 4.79
C VAL A 73 -3.09 10.45 3.26
N THR A 74 -2.06 11.09 2.71
CA THR A 74 -1.81 11.16 1.26
C THR A 74 -1.47 9.79 0.66
N GLU A 75 -0.90 8.90 1.47
CA GLU A 75 -0.50 7.56 1.05
C GLU A 75 -1.69 6.60 0.98
N GLU A 76 -2.74 6.85 1.77
CA GLU A 76 -3.97 6.06 1.77
C GLU A 76 -4.76 6.22 0.46
N GLU A 77 -4.66 7.36 -0.22
CA GLU A 77 -5.29 7.56 -1.54
C GLU A 77 -4.73 6.60 -2.59
N GLN A 78 -3.40 6.42 -2.56
CA GLN A 78 -2.69 5.58 -3.50
C GLN A 78 -2.90 4.09 -3.26
N VAL A 79 -3.33 3.73 -2.05
CA VAL A 79 -3.77 2.36 -1.75
C VAL A 79 -4.99 1.98 -2.58
N MET A 80 -5.93 2.90 -2.76
CA MET A 80 -7.10 2.66 -3.61
C MET A 80 -6.68 2.48 -5.07
N SER A 81 -5.78 3.34 -5.58
CA SER A 81 -5.21 3.21 -6.93
C SER A 81 -4.49 1.87 -7.15
N TRP A 82 -3.76 1.39 -6.13
CA TRP A 82 -3.11 0.09 -6.17
C TRP A 82 -4.10 -1.07 -6.26
N VAL A 83 -5.22 -1.02 -5.54
CA VAL A 83 -6.26 -2.06 -5.64
C VAL A 83 -6.95 -2.00 -7.02
N GLN A 84 -7.22 -0.79 -7.53
CA GLN A 84 -7.86 -0.60 -8.84
C GLN A 84 -7.04 -1.21 -10.00
N SER A 85 -5.71 -1.13 -9.96
CA SER A 85 -4.87 -1.63 -11.06
C SER A 85 -4.97 -3.14 -11.30
N ARG A 86 -5.32 -3.93 -10.26
CA ARG A 86 -5.63 -5.37 -10.40
C ARG A 86 -6.91 -5.72 -9.66
N GLU A 87 -8.01 -5.06 -10.03
CA GLU A 87 -9.29 -5.23 -9.35
C GLU A 87 -9.67 -6.71 -9.16
N ASN A 88 -9.59 -7.57 -10.19
CA ASN A 88 -10.05 -8.96 -10.11
C ASN A 88 -9.32 -9.80 -9.04
N GLU A 89 -8.03 -9.55 -8.81
CA GLU A 89 -7.22 -10.29 -7.84
C GLU A 89 -7.26 -9.60 -6.47
N ARG A 90 -7.16 -8.27 -6.46
CA ARG A 90 -7.00 -7.44 -5.26
C ARG A 90 -8.33 -7.08 -4.59
N LEU A 91 -9.49 -7.26 -5.25
CA LEU A 91 -10.81 -7.01 -4.65
C LEU A 91 -10.99 -7.80 -3.35
N SER A 92 -10.57 -9.07 -3.36
CA SER A 92 -10.65 -9.97 -2.21
C SER A 92 -9.79 -9.52 -1.03
N LEU A 93 -8.75 -8.73 -1.29
CA LEU A 93 -7.83 -8.20 -0.30
C LEU A 93 -8.27 -6.83 0.23
N LEU A 94 -9.18 -6.14 -0.47
CA LEU A 94 -9.67 -4.82 -0.11
C LEU A 94 -10.16 -4.74 1.35
N PRO A 95 -10.95 -5.69 1.89
CA PRO A 95 -11.37 -5.65 3.29
C PRO A 95 -10.21 -5.83 4.28
N HIS A 96 -9.15 -6.53 3.88
CA HIS A 96 -7.96 -6.71 4.71
C HIS A 96 -7.10 -5.44 4.70
N ILE A 97 -6.95 -4.83 3.53
CA ILE A 97 -6.21 -3.59 3.31
C ILE A 97 -6.89 -2.43 4.06
N LEU A 98 -8.20 -2.26 3.89
CA LEU A 98 -8.95 -1.16 4.51
C LEU A 98 -9.00 -1.23 6.04
N LYS A 99 -8.74 -2.39 6.65
CA LYS A 99 -8.57 -2.50 8.11
C LYS A 99 -7.28 -1.87 8.62
N HIS A 100 -6.27 -1.77 7.76
CA HIS A 100 -4.99 -1.14 8.08
C HIS A 100 -4.99 0.35 7.73
N VAL A 101 -5.87 0.77 6.82
CA VAL A 101 -6.11 2.18 6.48
C VAL A 101 -6.93 2.85 7.58
N ARG A 102 -6.49 4.00 8.07
CA ARG A 102 -7.18 4.79 9.08
C ARG A 102 -8.22 5.69 8.41
N LEU A 103 -9.22 5.06 7.80
CA LEU A 103 -10.40 5.72 7.21
C LEU A 103 -11.03 6.83 8.08
N PRO A 104 -11.09 6.70 9.42
CA PRO A 104 -11.60 7.77 10.29
C PRO A 104 -10.73 9.04 10.35
N LEU A 105 -9.47 8.97 9.93
CA LEU A 105 -8.53 10.10 9.90
C LEU A 105 -8.45 10.78 8.52
N LEU A 106 -9.03 10.17 7.49
CA LEU A 106 -9.14 10.78 6.17
C LEU A 106 -9.99 12.05 6.22
N ASP A 107 -9.76 12.97 5.28
CA ASP A 107 -10.64 14.11 5.13
C ASP A 107 -12.09 13.63 4.83
N PRO A 108 -13.11 14.12 5.55
CA PRO A 108 -14.49 13.68 5.35
C PRO A 108 -14.98 13.85 3.91
N TRP A 109 -14.52 14.89 3.21
CA TRP A 109 -14.85 15.12 1.82
C TRP A 109 -14.22 14.05 0.92
N TYR A 110 -12.94 13.74 1.14
CA TYR A 110 -12.26 12.66 0.42
C TYR A 110 -12.92 11.30 0.67
N PHE A 111 -13.24 11.00 1.93
CA PHE A 111 -13.90 9.73 2.29
C PHE A 111 -15.22 9.53 1.53
N VAL A 112 -16.09 10.55 1.47
CA VAL A 112 -17.38 10.43 0.80
C VAL A 112 -17.22 10.42 -0.72
N GLU A 113 -16.38 11.29 -1.28
CA GLU A 113 -16.28 11.45 -2.74
C GLU A 113 -15.43 10.37 -3.40
N ARG A 114 -14.33 9.97 -2.77
CA ARG A 114 -13.34 9.06 -3.36
C ARG A 114 -13.41 7.64 -2.82
N VAL A 115 -13.69 7.44 -1.53
CA VAL A 115 -13.77 6.09 -0.96
C VAL A 115 -15.17 5.53 -1.12
N GLU A 116 -16.19 6.18 -0.55
CA GLU A 116 -17.58 5.71 -0.59
C GLU A 116 -18.18 5.73 -2.02
N GLY A 117 -17.76 6.69 -2.84
CA GLY A 117 -18.12 6.80 -4.25
C GLY A 117 -17.40 5.83 -5.18
N ASP A 118 -16.40 5.08 -4.70
CA ASP A 118 -15.65 4.13 -5.54
C ASP A 118 -16.49 2.89 -5.87
N GLU A 119 -16.49 2.50 -7.15
CA GLU A 119 -17.15 1.28 -7.61
C GLU A 119 -16.57 0.02 -6.92
N LEU A 120 -15.29 0.04 -6.51
CA LEU A 120 -14.66 -1.06 -5.79
C LEU A 120 -15.36 -1.38 -4.47
N ILE A 121 -15.78 -0.35 -3.73
CA ILE A 121 -16.51 -0.51 -2.49
C ILE A 121 -17.85 -1.20 -2.74
N TRP A 122 -18.52 -0.86 -3.84
CA TRP A 122 -19.82 -1.43 -4.19
C TRP A 122 -19.72 -2.89 -4.61
N LYS A 123 -18.59 -3.27 -5.22
CA LYS A 123 -18.27 -4.66 -5.57
C LYS A 123 -17.92 -5.52 -4.35
N CYS A 124 -17.56 -4.91 -3.21
CA CYS A 124 -17.07 -5.61 -2.01
C CYS A 124 -17.92 -5.32 -0.78
N PRO A 125 -19.02 -6.05 -0.52
CA PRO A 125 -19.91 -5.76 0.60
C PRO A 125 -19.26 -5.93 1.98
N GLU A 126 -18.15 -6.66 2.06
CA GLU A 126 -17.39 -6.89 3.29
C GLU A 126 -16.72 -5.62 3.84
N VAL A 127 -16.55 -4.58 3.03
CA VAL A 127 -15.92 -3.31 3.46
C VAL A 127 -16.94 -2.34 4.05
N PHE A 128 -18.24 -2.54 3.79
CA PHE A 128 -19.29 -1.65 4.28
C PHE A 128 -19.29 -1.44 5.81
N PRO A 129 -19.05 -2.46 6.65
CA PRO A 129 -18.95 -2.25 8.10
C PRO A 129 -17.81 -1.29 8.46
N LEU A 130 -16.65 -1.41 7.79
CA LEU A 130 -15.49 -0.53 8.03
C LEU A 130 -15.81 0.92 7.65
N LEU A 131 -16.54 1.12 6.56
CA LEU A 131 -16.98 2.45 6.12
C LEU A 131 -18.03 3.04 7.07
N GLN A 132 -18.95 2.23 7.59
CA GLN A 132 -19.93 2.68 8.57
C GLN A 132 -19.25 3.13 9.87
N ASP A 133 -18.27 2.35 10.36
CA ASP A 133 -17.48 2.71 11.54
C ASP A 133 -16.73 4.04 11.34
N ALA A 134 -16.10 4.22 10.17
CA ALA A 134 -15.42 5.47 9.82
C ALA A 134 -16.40 6.65 9.71
N ARG A 135 -17.56 6.45 9.07
CA ARG A 135 -18.61 7.48 8.99
C ARG A 135 -19.11 7.88 10.38
N MET A 136 -19.34 6.90 11.26
CA MET A 136 -19.76 7.15 12.63
C MET A 136 -18.70 7.96 13.38
N TYR A 137 -17.42 7.69 13.17
CA TYR A 137 -16.33 8.48 13.74
C TYR A 137 -16.38 9.95 13.25
N HIS A 138 -16.50 10.17 11.94
CA HIS A 138 -16.63 11.52 11.35
C HIS A 138 -17.86 12.29 11.86
N LEU A 139 -18.99 11.59 12.02
CA LEU A 139 -20.23 12.17 12.57
C LEU A 139 -20.15 12.43 14.07
N SER A 140 -19.38 11.63 14.82
CA SER A 140 -19.24 11.75 16.28
C SER A 140 -18.37 12.93 16.73
N GLY A 141 -17.71 13.62 15.79
CA GLY A 141 -17.15 14.95 16.03
C GLY A 141 -16.00 15.01 17.04
N ASN A 142 -15.14 14.00 17.12
CA ASN A 142 -13.87 14.13 17.84
C ASN A 142 -12.84 14.83 16.93
N ARG A 143 -12.83 16.16 17.05
CA ARG A 143 -11.77 17.07 16.59
C ARG A 143 -10.54 17.00 17.49
#